data_AF-A0A952DU90-F1
#
_entry.id   AF-A0A952DU90-F1
#
_cell.length_a   1.000
_cell.length_b   1.000
_cell.length_c   1.000
_cell.angle_alpha   90.00
_cell.angle_beta   90.00
_cell.angle_gamma   90.00
#
_symmetry.space_group_name_H-M   'P 1'
#
loop_
_entity.id
_entity.type
_entity.pdbx_description
1 polymer ?
#
loop_
_entity_poly.entity_id
_entity_poly.type
_entity_poly.pdbx_seq_one_letter_code
_entity_poly.pdbx_strand_id
1 'polypeptide(L)'
;MKSKYQDKELDTNKMSFEEKYLYKSWVRSSKEMKVSSEEQANIAYIEVVLRSLKKHDKIVREEMGKEEYTVEELEKFTPTTDAGKRAKMGVLQILKIFGVEGQTKNTEIIGEVEEYVEGKKATF
;
A
#
# COMPACT_ATOMS: atom_id res chain seq x y z
N MET A 1 -21.14 18.61 -25.11
CA MET A 1 -20.02 19.58 -25.20
C MET A 1 -19.66 20.06 -23.80
N LYS A 2 -18.39 19.86 -23.41
CA LYS A 2 -17.59 20.74 -22.53
C LYS A 2 -18.24 21.37 -21.27
N SER A 3 -18.85 20.61 -20.36
CA SER A 3 -19.22 21.22 -19.06
C SER A 3 -19.44 20.24 -17.90
N LYS A 4 -18.52 19.29 -17.68
CA LYS A 4 -18.48 18.55 -16.40
C LYS A 4 -17.07 18.29 -15.85
N TYR A 5 -16.03 18.78 -16.52
CA TYR A 5 -14.63 18.49 -16.16
C TYR A 5 -13.80 19.74 -15.84
N GLN A 6 -14.43 20.89 -15.71
CA GLN A 6 -13.79 22.09 -15.19
C GLN A 6 -14.32 22.32 -13.77
N ASP A 7 -13.39 22.41 -12.83
CA ASP A 7 -13.59 22.94 -11.47
C ASP A 7 -14.20 21.99 -10.43
N LYS A 8 -13.59 20.80 -10.29
CA LYS A 8 -13.37 20.28 -8.94
C LYS A 8 -11.91 19.95 -8.80
N GLU A 9 -11.23 20.70 -7.93
CA GLU A 9 -9.97 20.27 -7.32
C GLU A 9 -10.11 18.78 -7.00
N LEU A 10 -9.32 17.96 -7.71
CA LEU A 10 -9.28 16.53 -7.49
C LEU A 10 -8.67 16.32 -6.12
N ASP A 11 -9.53 16.18 -5.13
CA ASP A 11 -9.17 15.86 -3.76
C ASP A 11 -8.63 14.43 -3.75
N THR A 12 -7.30 14.31 -3.85
CA THR A 12 -6.53 13.06 -3.92
C THR A 12 -6.66 12.20 -2.65
N ASN A 13 -7.35 12.70 -1.62
CA ASN A 13 -7.70 11.99 -0.39
C ASN A 13 -9.00 11.17 -0.47
N LYS A 14 -9.71 11.18 -1.61
CA LYS A 14 -10.95 10.40 -1.79
C LYS A 14 -10.83 9.19 -2.72
N MET A 15 -9.63 8.87 -3.20
CA MET A 15 -9.43 7.70 -4.05
C MET A 15 -9.20 6.45 -3.20
N SER A 16 -10.03 5.42 -3.40
CA SER A 16 -9.87 4.14 -2.72
C SER A 16 -8.58 3.44 -3.16
N PHE A 17 -8.10 2.50 -2.35
CA PHE A 17 -6.97 1.63 -2.68
C PHE A 17 -7.12 1.00 -4.08
N GLU A 18 -8.33 0.58 -4.43
CA GLU A 18 -8.67 0.05 -5.75
C GLU A 18 -8.52 1.08 -6.87
N GLU A 19 -8.92 2.33 -6.69
CA GLU A 19 -8.84 3.35 -7.75
C GLU A 19 -7.41 3.77 -8.06
N LYS A 20 -6.54 3.88 -7.04
CA LYS A 20 -5.10 4.17 -7.23
C LYS A 20 -4.38 3.00 -7.90
N TYR A 21 -4.77 1.77 -7.54
CA TYR A 21 -4.24 0.53 -8.12
C TYR A 21 -4.72 0.32 -9.57
N LEU A 22 -6.01 0.51 -9.83
CA LEU A 22 -6.62 0.45 -11.16
C LEU A 22 -6.07 1.53 -12.08
N TYR A 23 -5.83 2.75 -11.60
CA TYR A 23 -5.25 3.82 -12.42
C TYR A 23 -3.82 3.50 -12.87
N LYS A 24 -2.95 3.01 -11.97
CA LYS A 24 -1.58 2.59 -12.32
C LYS A 24 -1.57 1.36 -13.24
N SER A 25 -2.50 0.44 -13.05
CA SER A 25 -2.66 -0.74 -13.90
C SER A 25 -3.21 -0.37 -15.28
N TRP A 26 -4.19 0.52 -15.37
CA TRP A 26 -4.79 1.00 -16.63
C TRP A 26 -3.78 1.75 -17.52
N VAL A 27 -2.90 2.56 -16.94
CA VAL A 27 -1.78 3.21 -17.66
C VAL A 27 -0.81 2.17 -18.25
N ARG A 28 -0.72 0.97 -17.66
CA ARG A 28 0.17 -0.12 -18.08
C ARG A 28 -0.52 -1.14 -19.01
N SER A 29 -1.83 -1.32 -18.89
CA SER A 29 -2.64 -2.34 -19.57
C SER A 29 -3.37 -1.85 -20.83
N SER A 30 -3.05 -0.68 -21.39
CA SER A 30 -3.61 -0.23 -22.69
C SER A 30 -3.11 -1.04 -23.92
N LYS A 31 -2.66 -2.29 -23.71
CA LYS A 31 -2.38 -3.27 -24.75
C LYS A 31 -3.04 -4.61 -24.38
N GLU A 32 -3.98 -4.98 -25.24
CA GLU A 32 -5.09 -5.94 -25.10
C GLU A 32 -4.78 -7.39 -24.63
N MET A 33 -5.81 -8.04 -24.07
CA MET A 33 -6.09 -9.50 -24.03
C MET A 33 -5.39 -10.45 -23.03
N LYS A 34 -4.76 -10.00 -21.93
CA LYS A 34 -4.10 -10.91 -20.93
C LYS A 34 -4.60 -10.85 -19.47
N VAL A 35 -5.83 -10.39 -19.23
CA VAL A 35 -6.29 -9.98 -17.89
C VAL A 35 -6.24 -11.09 -16.82
N SER A 36 -6.53 -12.38 -17.10
CA SER A 36 -6.62 -13.40 -16.04
C SER A 36 -5.27 -13.89 -15.49
N SER A 37 -4.28 -14.13 -16.36
CA SER A 37 -2.92 -14.50 -15.92
C SER A 37 -2.18 -13.30 -15.32
N GLU A 38 -2.51 -12.09 -15.80
CA GLU A 38 -1.98 -10.84 -15.26
C GLU A 38 -2.55 -10.55 -13.87
N GLU A 39 -3.85 -10.76 -13.63
CA GLU A 39 -4.48 -10.57 -12.33
C GLU A 39 -3.96 -11.57 -11.27
N GLN A 40 -3.72 -12.83 -11.64
CA GLN A 40 -3.07 -13.80 -10.75
C GLN A 40 -1.61 -13.42 -10.42
N ALA A 41 -0.82 -13.00 -11.43
CA ALA A 41 0.55 -12.53 -11.20
C ALA A 41 0.61 -11.27 -10.33
N ASN A 42 -0.39 -10.39 -10.49
CA ASN A 42 -0.55 -9.17 -9.73
C ASN A 42 -0.86 -9.45 -8.25
N ILE A 43 -1.73 -10.42 -7.95
CA ILE A 43 -2.03 -10.81 -6.57
C ILE A 43 -0.80 -11.45 -5.92
N ALA A 44 -0.10 -12.33 -6.63
CA ALA A 44 1.15 -12.91 -6.14
C ALA A 44 2.21 -11.84 -5.80
N TYR A 45 2.28 -10.77 -6.60
CA TYR A 45 3.13 -9.62 -6.29
C TYR A 45 2.69 -8.90 -5.00
N ILE A 46 1.41 -8.63 -4.83
CA ILE A 46 0.87 -7.99 -3.62
C ILE A 46 1.14 -8.84 -2.38
N GLU A 47 1.03 -10.17 -2.48
CA GLU A 47 1.38 -11.08 -1.38
C GLU A 47 2.86 -10.99 -0.98
N VAL A 48 3.77 -10.86 -1.95
CA VAL A 48 5.19 -10.66 -1.67
C VAL A 48 5.39 -9.34 -0.92
N VAL A 49 4.74 -8.26 -1.37
CA VAL A 49 4.80 -6.95 -0.71
C VAL A 49 4.24 -7.01 0.70
N LEU A 50 3.09 -7.67 0.90
CA LEU A 50 2.47 -7.85 2.21
C LEU A 50 3.38 -8.61 3.17
N ARG A 51 3.98 -9.72 2.73
CA ARG A 51 4.96 -10.47 3.56
C ARG A 51 6.16 -9.60 3.94
N SER A 52 6.65 -8.78 3.01
CA SER A 52 7.73 -7.84 3.27
C SER A 52 7.31 -6.76 4.27
N LEU A 53 6.11 -6.21 4.10
CA LEU A 53 5.52 -5.21 4.99
C LEU A 53 5.41 -5.75 6.42
N LYS A 54 4.81 -6.93 6.62
CA LYS A 54 4.68 -7.56 7.94
C LYS A 54 6.03 -7.84 8.61
N LYS A 55 7.03 -8.26 7.83
CA LYS A 55 8.39 -8.51 8.35
C LYS A 55 9.04 -7.22 8.84
N HIS A 56 8.93 -6.13 8.07
CA HIS A 56 9.51 -4.85 8.45
C HIS A 56 8.73 -4.19 9.59
N ASP A 57 7.40 -4.24 9.55
CA ASP A 57 6.51 -3.76 10.61
C ASP A 57 6.88 -4.38 11.97
N LYS A 58 7.07 -5.70 12.04
CA LYS A 58 7.47 -6.37 13.27
C LYS A 58 8.73 -5.77 13.89
N ILE A 59 9.77 -5.55 13.08
CA ILE A 59 11.04 -4.96 13.55
C ILE A 59 10.83 -3.52 14.03
N VAL A 60 10.03 -2.74 13.30
CA VAL A 60 9.70 -1.36 13.68
C VAL A 60 8.95 -1.34 15.02
N ARG A 61 7.93 -2.20 15.21
CA ARG A 61 7.16 -2.29 16.46
C ARG A 61 8.04 -2.65 17.65
N GLU A 62 8.92 -3.64 17.47
CA GLU A 62 9.88 -4.06 18.50
C GLU A 62 10.80 -2.90 18.90
N GLU A 63 11.28 -2.11 17.94
CA GLU A 63 12.20 -1.01 18.21
C GLU A 63 11.51 0.26 18.73
N MET A 64 10.27 0.52 18.31
CA MET A 64 9.44 1.60 18.84
C MET A 64 8.85 1.26 20.22
N GLY A 65 8.82 -0.03 20.58
CA GLY A 65 8.21 -0.51 21.82
C GLY A 65 6.68 -0.38 21.84
N LYS A 66 6.02 -0.44 20.68
CA LYS A 66 4.55 -0.33 20.57
C LYS A 66 3.99 -1.11 19.39
N GLU A 67 2.77 -1.62 19.57
CA GLU A 67 2.09 -2.43 18.55
C GLU A 67 1.48 -1.60 17.42
N GLU A 68 1.02 -0.39 17.73
CA GLU A 68 0.40 0.50 16.76
C GLU A 68 1.19 1.80 16.58
N TYR A 69 1.37 2.19 15.32
CA TYR A 69 1.95 3.47 14.95
C TYR A 69 1.32 4.02 13.67
N THR A 70 1.27 5.35 13.57
CA THR A 70 0.86 6.05 12.36
C THR A 70 2.03 6.21 11.39
N VAL A 71 1.71 6.45 10.12
CA VAL A 71 2.75 6.74 9.11
C VAL A 71 3.59 7.95 9.52
N GLU A 72 2.97 9.00 10.05
CA GLU A 72 3.66 10.19 10.53
C GLU A 72 4.62 9.90 11.70
N GLU A 73 4.23 9.02 12.62
CA GLU A 73 5.14 8.58 13.68
C GLU A 73 6.33 7.78 13.12
N LEU A 74 6.09 6.91 12.15
CA LEU A 74 7.15 6.16 11.46
C LEU A 74 8.13 7.10 10.74
N GLU A 75 7.64 8.14 10.07
CA GLU A 75 8.47 9.12 9.38
C GLU A 75 9.42 9.85 10.33
N LYS A 76 8.93 10.20 11.53
CA LYS A 76 9.72 10.88 12.57
C LYS A 76 10.59 9.94 13.41
N PHE A 77 10.22 8.67 13.49
CA PHE A 77 10.94 7.67 14.26
C PHE A 77 12.38 7.52 13.78
N THR A 78 13.36 7.49 14.69
CA THR A 78 14.76 7.28 14.34
C THR A 78 15.25 5.95 14.93
N PRO A 79 15.27 4.88 14.11
CA PRO A 79 15.84 3.59 14.49
C PRO A 79 17.26 3.69 15.04
N THR A 80 17.56 2.91 16.07
CA THR A 80 18.90 2.81 16.66
C THR A 80 19.72 1.69 16.02
N THR A 81 19.05 0.66 15.50
CA THR A 81 19.65 -0.54 14.91
C THR A 81 19.67 -0.46 13.38
N ASP A 82 20.64 -1.12 12.75
CA ASP A 82 20.70 -1.19 11.27
C ASP A 82 19.58 -2.06 10.68
N ALA A 83 19.05 -3.01 11.46
CA ALA A 83 17.84 -3.74 11.11
C ALA A 83 16.63 -2.79 11.09
N GLY A 84 16.48 -1.98 12.13
CA GLY A 84 15.45 -0.95 12.25
C GLY A 84 15.48 0.09 11.15
N LYS A 85 16.66 0.65 10.83
CA LYS A 85 16.82 1.60 9.71
C LYS A 85 16.33 1.02 8.39
N ARG A 86 16.74 -0.22 8.09
CA ARG A 86 16.30 -0.94 6.88
C ARG A 86 14.80 -1.24 6.92
N ALA A 87 14.27 -1.63 8.08
CA ALA A 87 12.86 -1.90 8.24
C ALA A 87 12.00 -0.65 8.03
N LYS A 88 12.32 0.47 8.69
CA LYS A 88 11.67 1.76 8.48
C LYS A 88 11.67 2.15 6.99
N MET A 89 12.83 2.09 6.34
CA MET A 89 12.94 2.42 4.91
C MET A 89 12.07 1.49 4.05
N GLY A 90 12.06 0.20 4.35
CA GLY A 90 11.23 -0.80 3.65
C GLY A 90 9.73 -0.51 3.80
N VAL A 91 9.26 -0.22 5.02
CA VAL A 91 7.85 0.15 5.25
C VAL A 91 7.53 1.44 4.48
N LEU A 92 8.30 2.52 4.64
CA LEU A 92 8.02 3.80 3.96
C LEU A 92 8.00 3.68 2.43
N GLN A 93 8.87 2.85 1.85
CA GLN A 93 8.84 2.59 0.41
C GLN A 93 7.55 1.90 -0.03
N ILE A 94 7.09 0.91 0.74
CA ILE A 94 5.83 0.20 0.47
C ILE A 94 4.64 1.15 0.61
N LEU A 95 4.60 1.95 1.68
CA LEU A 95 3.54 2.94 1.90
C LEU A 95 3.49 3.98 0.77
N LYS A 96 4.65 4.43 0.29
CA LYS A 96 4.73 5.33 -0.87
C LYS A 96 4.21 4.69 -2.16
N ILE A 97 4.45 3.39 -2.37
CA ILE A 97 3.90 2.66 -3.53
C ILE A 97 2.38 2.66 -3.48
N PHE A 98 1.82 2.43 -2.30
CA PHE A 98 0.38 2.42 -2.03
C PHE A 98 -0.24 3.81 -1.88
N GLY A 99 0.58 4.86 -1.74
CA GLY A 99 0.11 6.23 -1.54
C GLY A 99 -0.64 6.40 -0.21
N VAL A 100 -0.13 5.74 0.84
CA VAL A 100 -0.63 5.83 2.21
C VAL A 100 0.27 6.80 2.98
N GLU A 101 -0.32 7.77 3.67
CA GLU A 101 0.38 8.86 4.34
C GLU A 101 -0.36 9.28 5.63
N GLY A 102 0.31 10.07 6.47
CA GLY A 102 -0.33 10.74 7.60
C GLY A 102 -0.71 9.82 8.77
N GLN A 103 -1.99 9.84 9.15
CA GLN A 103 -2.46 9.28 10.42
C GLN A 103 -2.92 7.82 10.34
N THR A 104 -2.90 7.20 9.16
CA THR A 104 -3.26 5.79 9.00
C THR A 104 -2.33 4.89 9.81
N LYS A 105 -2.90 3.93 10.53
CA LYS A 105 -2.12 3.01 11.38
C LYS A 105 -1.52 1.86 10.58
N ASN A 106 -0.38 1.36 11.04
CA ASN A 106 0.23 0.13 10.52
C ASN A 106 -0.75 -1.07 10.51
N THR A 107 -1.56 -1.22 11.56
CA THR A 107 -2.56 -2.30 11.69
C THR A 107 -3.68 -2.17 10.66
N GLU A 108 -4.18 -0.96 10.43
CA GLU A 108 -5.18 -0.67 9.40
C GLU A 108 -4.65 -1.00 8.00
N ILE A 109 -3.43 -0.54 7.68
CA ILE A 109 -2.80 -0.76 6.37
C ILE A 109 -2.58 -2.24 6.10
N ILE A 110 -2.06 -2.97 7.07
CA ILE A 110 -1.82 -4.41 6.93
C ILE A 110 -3.16 -5.14 6.78
N GLY A 111 -4.16 -4.78 7.58
CA GLY A 111 -5.49 -5.39 7.51
C GLY A 111 -6.18 -5.17 6.17
N GLU A 112 -6.17 -3.94 5.63
CA GLU A 112 -6.75 -3.63 4.31
C GLU A 112 -6.08 -4.43 3.18
N VAL A 113 -4.74 -4.55 3.21
CA VAL A 113 -4.01 -5.31 2.19
C VAL A 113 -4.25 -6.82 2.34
N GLU A 114 -4.38 -7.33 3.56
CA GLU A 114 -4.76 -8.72 3.85
C GLU A 114 -6.16 -9.04 3.32
N GLU A 115 -7.15 -8.21 3.67
CA GLU A 115 -8.53 -8.37 3.22
C GLU A 115 -8.64 -8.34 1.70
N TYR A 116 -7.91 -7.43 1.03
CA TYR A 116 -7.85 -7.37 -0.42
C TYR A 116 -7.31 -8.67 -1.04
N VAL A 117 -6.19 -9.19 -0.53
CA VAL A 117 -5.56 -10.42 -1.02
C VAL A 117 -6.49 -11.63 -0.79
N GLU A 118 -7.10 -11.73 0.38
CA GLU A 118 -8.00 -12.82 0.74
C GLU A 118 -9.30 -12.79 -0.10
N GLY A 119 -9.91 -11.62 -0.23
CA GLY A 119 -11.11 -11.41 -1.03
C GLY A 119 -10.90 -11.78 -2.50
N LYS A 120 -9.77 -11.36 -3.09
CA LYS A 120 -9.41 -11.72 -4.45
C LYS A 120 -9.14 -13.21 -4.62
N LYS A 121 -8.49 -13.86 -3.65
CA LYS A 121 -8.27 -15.32 -3.69
C LYS A 121 -9.57 -16.12 -3.65
N ALA A 122 -10.55 -15.66 -2.87
CA ALA A 122 -11.85 -16.31 -2.78
C ALA A 122 -12.69 -16.15 -4.07
N THR A 123 -12.28 -15.29 -5.00
CA THR A 123 -12.97 -15.08 -6.28
C THR A 123 -12.45 -15.96 -7.42
N PHE A 124 -11.36 -16.72 -7.21
CA PHE A 124 -10.87 -17.74 -8.15
C PHE A 124 -11.38 -19.13 -7.79
#